data_AF-A0A257QGZ2-F1
#
_entry.id   AF-A0A257QGZ2-F1
#
_cell.length_a   1.000
_cell.length_b   1.000
_cell.length_c   1.000
_cell.angle_alpha   90.00
_cell.angle_beta   90.00
_cell.angle_gamma   90.00
#
_symmetry.space_group_name_H-M   'P 1'
#
loop_
_entity.id
_entity.type
_entity.pdbx_description
1 polymer ?
#
loop_
_entity_poly.entity_id
_entity_poly.type
_entity_poly.pdbx_seq_one_letter_code
_entity_poly.pdbx_strand_id
1 'polypeptide(L)'
;IYLATAPKSNATYKAIGAANRAAKETGSLMPPAHILNAPTKLMKNLGYGAGYEYDHATEAAFSGQNYFPDGMGRPDLYRPVERGFEREISKRLAYWAKLREETP
;
A
#
# COMPACT_ATOMS: atom_id res chain seq x y z
N ILE A 1 -19.93 25.05 -12.08
CA ILE A 1 -20.11 24.17 -13.28
C ILE A 1 -19.11 23.01 -13.31
N TYR A 2 -17.79 23.24 -13.20
CA TYR A 2 -16.77 22.17 -13.28
C TYR A 2 -17.00 21.01 -12.29
N LEU A 3 -17.03 21.26 -10.98
CA LEU A 3 -17.27 20.19 -10.00
C LEU A 3 -18.65 19.54 -10.16
N ALA A 4 -19.67 20.30 -10.53
CA ALA A 4 -21.02 19.78 -10.77
C ALA A 4 -21.04 18.75 -11.91
N THR A 5 -20.27 19.00 -12.97
CA THR A 5 -20.20 18.15 -14.18
C THR A 5 -19.12 17.05 -14.11
N ALA A 6 -18.21 17.10 -13.14
CA ALA A 6 -17.16 16.08 -12.99
C ALA A 6 -17.72 14.69 -12.62
N PRO A 7 -17.05 13.59 -13.02
CA PRO A 7 -17.32 12.25 -12.50
C PRO A 7 -17.20 12.23 -10.97
N LYS A 8 -18.17 11.63 -10.27
CA LYS A 8 -18.20 11.60 -8.80
C LYS A 8 -17.70 10.27 -8.26
N SER A 9 -16.76 10.32 -7.33
CA SER A 9 -16.32 9.17 -6.54
C SER A 9 -16.08 9.59 -5.10
N ASN A 10 -16.50 8.75 -4.16
CA ASN A 10 -16.13 8.84 -2.75
C ASN A 10 -15.24 7.64 -2.33
N ALA A 11 -14.64 6.92 -3.29
CA ALA A 11 -13.81 5.75 -3.02
C ALA A 11 -12.64 6.09 -2.10
N THR A 12 -11.90 7.17 -2.38
CA THR A 12 -10.79 7.64 -1.52
C THR A 12 -11.27 8.03 -0.13
N TYR A 13 -12.44 8.67 -0.02
CA TYR A 13 -13.03 9.03 1.27
C TYR A 13 -13.34 7.78 2.12
N LYS A 14 -13.94 6.76 1.49
CA LYS A 14 -14.21 5.47 2.15
C LYS A 14 -12.91 4.75 2.53
N ALA A 15 -11.88 4.81 1.67
CA ALA A 15 -10.58 4.19 1.90
C ALA A 15 -9.86 4.79 3.11
N ILE A 16 -9.83 6.12 3.22
CA ILE A 16 -9.27 6.80 4.40
C ILE A 16 -10.06 6.44 5.66
N GLY A 17 -11.40 6.40 5.57
CA GLY A 17 -12.24 5.96 6.69
C GLY A 17 -11.92 4.52 7.13
N ALA A 18 -11.67 3.61 6.19
CA ALA A 18 -11.27 2.23 6.48
C ALA A 18 -9.86 2.14 7.07
N ALA A 19 -8.90 2.91 6.54
CA ALA A 19 -7.54 2.99 7.07
C ALA A 19 -7.52 3.49 8.53
N ASN A 20 -8.30 4.54 8.84
CA ASN A 20 -8.42 5.08 10.19
C ASN A 20 -9.04 4.08 11.16
N ARG A 21 -10.05 3.31 10.72
CA ARG A 21 -10.62 2.23 11.54
C ARG A 21 -9.61 1.13 11.80
N ALA A 22 -8.93 0.66 10.76
CA ALA A 22 -7.88 -0.35 10.89
C ALA A 22 -6.80 0.10 11.89
N ALA A 23 -6.28 1.31 11.76
CA ALA A 23 -5.29 1.86 12.69
C ALA A 23 -5.81 1.93 14.15
N LYS A 24 -7.08 2.26 14.35
CA LYS A 24 -7.71 2.27 15.68
C LYS A 24 -7.88 0.87 16.26
N GLU A 25 -8.23 -0.11 15.43
CA GLU A 25 -8.50 -1.50 15.82
C GLU A 25 -7.21 -2.30 16.06
N THR A 26 -6.17 -2.07 15.26
CA THR A 26 -4.89 -2.78 15.38
C THR A 26 -3.96 -2.17 16.43
N GLY A 27 -4.25 -0.96 16.92
CA GLY A 27 -3.42 -0.28 17.92
C GLY A 27 -2.01 0.02 17.40
N SER A 28 -1.00 -0.27 18.22
CA SER A 28 0.42 0.11 17.96
C SER A 28 1.24 -1.00 17.29
N LEU A 29 0.66 -1.74 16.34
CA LEU A 29 1.46 -2.71 15.57
C LEU A 29 2.60 -1.99 14.85
N MET A 30 3.80 -2.56 14.97
CA MET A 30 4.98 -2.02 14.32
C MET A 30 4.92 -2.29 12.80
N PRO A 31 5.36 -1.36 11.94
CA PRO A 31 5.58 -1.65 10.54
C PRO A 31 6.54 -2.83 10.36
N PRO A 32 6.50 -3.53 9.23
CA PRO A 32 7.45 -4.59 8.93
C PRO A 32 8.89 -4.10 9.04
N ALA A 33 9.79 -4.95 9.54
CA ALA A 33 11.17 -4.55 9.80
C ALA A 33 11.90 -4.00 8.57
N HIS A 34 11.59 -4.51 7.37
CA HIS A 34 12.24 -4.09 6.13
C HIS A 34 11.96 -2.63 5.75
N ILE A 35 10.87 -2.01 6.21
CA ILE A 35 10.58 -0.59 5.92
C ILE A 35 11.02 0.35 7.05
N LEU A 36 11.57 -0.18 8.15
CA LEU A 36 12.08 0.62 9.25
C LEU A 36 13.45 1.23 8.91
N ASN A 37 13.65 2.48 9.31
CA ASN A 37 14.95 3.12 9.22
C ASN A 37 15.95 2.48 10.20
N ALA A 38 17.19 2.28 9.76
CA ALA A 38 18.24 1.63 10.55
C ALA A 38 19.56 2.43 10.58
N PRO A 39 19.56 3.66 11.15
CA PRO A 39 20.76 4.51 11.16
C PRO A 39 21.82 4.04 12.15
N THR A 40 21.44 3.33 13.22
CA THR A 40 22.38 2.87 14.26
C THR A 40 22.79 1.41 14.06
N LYS A 41 23.95 1.03 14.61
CA LYS A 41 24.42 -0.36 14.60
C LYS A 41 23.45 -1.30 15.33
N LEU A 42 22.87 -0.84 16.44
CA LEU A 42 21.86 -1.61 17.18
C LEU A 42 20.63 -1.91 16.32
N MET A 43 20.08 -0.91 15.62
CA MET A 43 18.91 -1.08 14.77
C MET A 43 19.17 -2.06 13.61
N LYS A 44 20.34 -1.99 12.97
CA LYS A 44 20.75 -2.95 11.94
C LYS A 44 20.86 -4.37 12.51
N ASN A 45 21.43 -4.52 13.71
CA ASN A 45 21.52 -5.82 14.39
C ASN A 45 20.14 -6.39 14.77
N LEU A 46 19.15 -5.52 15.01
CA LEU A 46 17.75 -5.92 15.21
C LEU A 46 17.02 -6.25 13.90
N GLY A 47 17.71 -6.19 12.74
CA GLY A 47 17.14 -6.51 11.44
C GLY A 47 16.35 -5.38 10.79
N TYR A 48 16.42 -4.14 11.29
CA TYR A 48 15.70 -3.04 10.67
C TYR A 48 16.29 -2.71 9.29
N GLY A 49 15.43 -2.50 8.31
CA GLY A 49 15.80 -2.28 6.91
C GLY A 49 16.36 -3.51 6.20
N ALA A 50 16.54 -4.65 6.90
CA ALA A 50 17.01 -5.88 6.28
C ALA A 50 15.91 -6.43 5.34
N GLY A 51 16.31 -6.82 4.13
CA GLY A 51 15.38 -7.30 3.11
C GLY A 51 14.54 -6.20 2.44
N TYR A 52 14.84 -4.91 2.66
CA TYR A 52 14.20 -3.85 1.87
C TYR A 52 14.56 -3.99 0.38
N GLU A 53 13.55 -4.03 -0.48
CA GLU A 53 13.74 -4.00 -1.92
C GLU A 53 13.43 -2.61 -2.45
N TYR A 54 14.41 -2.03 -3.13
CA TYR A 54 14.23 -0.72 -3.73
C TYR A 54 13.46 -0.87 -5.04
N ASP A 55 12.19 -0.45 -5.05
CA ASP A 55 11.29 -0.59 -6.20
C ASP A 55 11.95 -0.23 -7.53
N HIS A 56 12.63 0.92 -7.62
CA HIS A 56 13.28 1.40 -8.84
C HIS A 56 14.42 0.52 -9.36
N ALA A 57 14.98 -0.36 -8.54
CA ALA A 57 16.01 -1.32 -8.95
C ALA A 57 15.42 -2.63 -9.48
N THR A 58 14.11 -2.86 -9.33
CA THR A 58 13.43 -4.04 -9.89
C THR A 58 13.07 -3.80 -11.36
N GLU A 59 12.97 -4.87 -12.15
CA GLU A 59 12.65 -4.79 -13.58
C GLU A 59 11.31 -4.08 -13.85
N ALA A 60 10.31 -4.36 -13.02
CA ALA A 60 8.97 -3.77 -13.13
C ALA A 60 8.81 -2.42 -12.41
N ALA A 61 9.88 -1.89 -11.80
CA ALA A 61 9.82 -0.76 -10.87
C ALA A 61 8.82 -0.97 -9.72
N PHE A 62 8.69 -2.22 -9.26
CA PHE A 62 7.73 -2.70 -8.27
C PHE A 62 8.23 -3.98 -7.59
N SER A 63 8.56 -3.91 -6.30
CA SER A 63 9.05 -5.04 -5.49
C SER A 63 7.96 -5.99 -5.02
N GLY A 64 6.70 -5.54 -4.99
CA GLY A 64 5.62 -6.36 -4.46
C GLY A 64 5.54 -6.43 -2.92
N GLN A 65 6.51 -5.86 -2.19
CA GLN A 65 6.65 -5.98 -0.74
C GLN A 65 5.37 -5.62 0.04
N ASN A 66 5.19 -6.28 1.19
CA ASN A 66 4.07 -6.01 2.09
C ASN A 66 4.45 -4.95 3.11
N TYR A 67 3.80 -3.79 3.04
CA TYR A 67 4.06 -2.67 3.95
C TYR A 67 3.07 -2.59 5.13
N PHE A 68 2.12 -3.52 5.22
CA PHE A 68 1.26 -3.62 6.40
C PHE A 68 1.98 -4.35 7.53
N PRO A 69 1.76 -3.95 8.80
CA PRO A 69 2.31 -4.64 9.96
C PRO A 69 2.09 -6.15 9.94
N ASP A 70 3.08 -6.92 10.41
CA ASP A 70 3.03 -8.39 10.39
C ASP A 70 1.85 -8.97 11.20
N GLY A 71 1.38 -8.22 12.21
CA GLY A 71 0.22 -8.59 13.04
C GLY A 71 -1.15 -8.31 12.39
N MET A 72 -1.18 -7.84 11.15
CA MET A 72 -2.43 -7.64 10.40
C MET A 72 -2.31 -8.17 8.97
N GLY A 73 -3.46 -8.50 8.39
CA GLY A 73 -3.51 -8.83 6.97
C GLY A 73 -3.17 -7.62 6.09
N ARG A 74 -3.21 -7.84 4.78
CA ARG A 74 -3.09 -6.78 3.76
C ARG A 74 -4.49 -6.36 3.28
N PRO A 75 -5.20 -5.44 3.97
CA PRO A 75 -6.54 -5.07 3.59
C PRO A 75 -6.56 -4.30 2.27
N ASP A 76 -7.53 -4.64 1.43
CA ASP A 76 -7.89 -3.83 0.28
C ASP A 76 -8.77 -2.66 0.73
N LEU A 77 -8.14 -1.52 1.00
CA LEU A 77 -8.79 -0.32 1.54
C LEU A 77 -9.36 0.58 0.44
N TYR A 78 -8.72 0.64 -0.73
CA TYR A 78 -9.10 1.53 -1.82
C TYR A 78 -9.70 0.75 -2.99
N ARG A 79 -11.01 0.89 -3.14
CA ARG A 79 -11.80 0.26 -4.20
C ARG A 79 -12.29 1.32 -5.18
N PRO A 80 -11.54 1.63 -6.26
CA PRO A 80 -11.97 2.58 -7.28
C PRO A 80 -13.29 2.15 -7.92
N VAL A 81 -14.05 3.11 -8.44
CA VAL A 81 -15.27 2.83 -9.22
C VAL A 81 -15.03 3.00 -10.72
N GLU A 82 -15.91 2.42 -11.52
CA GLU A 82 -15.85 2.48 -12.99
C GLU A 82 -16.31 3.84 -13.57
N ARG A 83 -15.84 4.96 -13.02
CA ARG A 83 -16.18 6.32 -13.45
C ARG A 83 -14.93 7.20 -13.60
N GLY A 84 -14.92 8.02 -14.66
CA GLY A 84 -13.81 8.94 -14.91
C GLY A 84 -12.47 8.22 -14.99
N PHE A 85 -11.43 8.83 -14.41
CA PHE A 85 -10.07 8.30 -14.43
C PHE A 85 -9.87 7.09 -13.50
N GLU A 86 -10.79 6.82 -12.57
CA GLU A 86 -10.68 5.66 -11.67
C GLU A 86 -10.69 4.33 -12.44
N ARG A 87 -11.28 4.26 -13.64
CA ARG A 87 -11.18 3.09 -14.54
C ARG A 87 -9.73 2.71 -14.85
N GLU A 88 -8.88 3.71 -15.07
CA GLU A 88 -7.48 3.48 -15.38
C GLU A 88 -6.68 3.10 -14.12
N ILE A 89 -7.08 3.67 -12.98
CA ILE A 89 -6.53 3.27 -11.68
C ILE A 89 -6.90 1.81 -11.36
N SER A 90 -8.14 1.37 -11.61
CA SER A 90 -8.56 -0.03 -11.45
C SER A 90 -7.66 -0.99 -12.22
N LYS A 91 -7.39 -0.71 -13.50
CA LYS A 91 -6.49 -1.53 -14.33
C LYS A 91 -5.08 -1.58 -13.77
N ARG A 92 -4.55 -0.43 -13.33
CA ARG A 92 -3.22 -0.35 -12.73
C ARG A 92 -3.12 -1.16 -11.44
N LEU A 93 -4.13 -1.08 -10.57
CA LEU A 93 -4.18 -1.88 -9.35
C LEU A 93 -4.26 -3.38 -9.65
N ALA A 94 -5.05 -3.78 -10.65
CA ALA A 94 -5.13 -5.17 -11.08
C ALA A 94 -3.78 -5.68 -11.64
N TYR A 95 -3.07 -4.85 -12.41
CA TYR A 95 -1.71 -5.18 -12.88
C TYR A 95 -0.74 -5.40 -11.73
N TRP A 96 -0.74 -4.51 -10.72
CA TRP A 96 0.10 -4.67 -9.53
C TRP A 96 -0.29 -5.86 -8.66
N ALA A 97 -1.58 -6.21 -8.59
CA ALA A 97 -2.03 -7.41 -7.88
C ALA A 97 -1.49 -8.67 -8.57
N LYS A 98 -1.62 -8.74 -9.90
CA LYS A 98 -1.09 -9.85 -10.70
C LYS A 98 0.42 -10.00 -10.55
N LEU A 99 1.19 -8.92 -10.72
CA LEU A 99 2.64 -8.97 -10.56
C LEU A 99 3.07 -9.46 -9.17
N ARG A 100 2.30 -9.15 -8.14
CA ARG A 100 2.57 -9.59 -6.78
C ARG A 100 2.29 -11.08 -6.53
N GLU A 101 1.43 -11.69 -7.34
CA GLU A 101 1.20 -13.14 -7.29
C GLU A 101 2.27 -13.90 -8.09
N GLU A 102 2.85 -13.25 -9.11
CA GLU A 102 3.90 -13.82 -9.98
C GLU A 102 5.30 -13.68 -9.39
N THR A 103 5.55 -12.63 -8.59
CA THR A 103 6.79 -12.42 -7.85
C THR A 103 6.64 -12.96 -6.42
N PRO A 104 7.27 -14.11 -6.08
CA PRO A 104 7.15 -14.74 -4.76
C PRO A 104 7.81 -13.94 -3.62
#